data_AF-T0IZS3-F1
#
_entry.id   AF-T0IZS3-F1
#
_cell.length_a   1.000
_cell.length_b   1.000
_cell.length_c   1.000
_cell.angle_alpha   90.00
_cell.angle_beta   90.00
_cell.angle_gamma   90.00
#
_symmetry.space_group_name_H-M   'P 1'
#
loop_
_entity.id
_entity.type
_entity.pdbx_description
1 polymer ?
#
loop_
_entity_poly.entity_id
_entity_poly.type
_entity_poly.pdbx_seq_one_letter_code
_entity_poly.pdbx_strand_id
1 'polypeptide(L)'
;MDDRDREMLAFELAEDFRRLGAPELADDATYAEDTPDGRYRPEPRKRLVLMLEALDRMMALEDAATLDDARNRLAQTMDQPSPDLHILPMADEAGGARDPLYFDLPRLSDVRKDLDRLIDAIMRDEGGPDPEEAADLA
;
A
#
# COMPACT_ATOMS: atom_id res chain seq x y z
N MET A 1 -19.42 8.15 -3.84
CA MET A 1 -18.53 8.24 -5.02
C MET A 1 -19.03 7.25 -6.06
N ASP A 2 -19.17 7.63 -7.34
CA ASP A 2 -19.65 6.66 -8.35
C ASP A 2 -18.50 5.82 -8.95
N ASP A 3 -18.84 4.78 -9.71
CA ASP A 3 -17.83 3.89 -10.32
C ASP A 3 -16.90 4.60 -11.31
N ARG A 4 -17.38 5.64 -11.99
CA ARG A 4 -16.57 6.42 -12.93
C ARG A 4 -15.53 7.24 -12.18
N ASP A 5 -15.90 7.84 -11.06
CA ASP A 5 -14.97 8.52 -10.16
C ASP A 5 -13.90 7.54 -9.65
N ARG A 6 -14.30 6.31 -9.26
CA ARG A 6 -13.35 5.28 -8.80
C ARG A 6 -12.39 4.85 -9.91
N GLU A 7 -12.88 4.71 -11.14
CA GLU A 7 -12.03 4.39 -12.28
C GLU A 7 -11.04 5.51 -12.60
N MET A 8 -11.46 6.77 -12.48
CA MET A 8 -10.58 7.92 -12.67
C MET A 8 -9.47 7.94 -11.62
N LEU A 9 -9.80 7.76 -10.34
CA LEU A 9 -8.81 7.71 -9.27
C LEU A 9 -7.85 6.53 -9.43
N ALA A 10 -8.35 5.36 -9.82
CA ALA A 10 -7.49 4.21 -10.10
C ALA A 10 -6.55 4.48 -11.30
N PHE A 11 -7.01 5.21 -12.32
CA PHE A 11 -6.16 5.63 -13.43
C PHE A 11 -5.07 6.60 -12.99
N GLU A 12 -5.41 7.63 -12.22
CA GLU A 12 -4.44 8.60 -11.68
C GLU A 12 -3.39 7.90 -10.80
N LEU A 13 -3.83 6.98 -9.93
CA LEU A 13 -2.93 6.20 -9.08
C LEU A 13 -1.99 5.30 -9.89
N ALA A 14 -2.47 4.72 -11.01
CA ALA A 14 -1.60 3.97 -11.93
C ALA A 14 -0.54 4.86 -12.59
N GLU A 15 -0.90 6.08 -13.00
CA GLU A 15 0.07 7.06 -13.52
C GLU A 15 1.12 7.46 -12.47
N ASP A 16 0.69 7.66 -11.21
CA ASP A 16 1.60 7.94 -10.10
C ASP A 16 2.55 6.76 -9.84
N PHE A 17 2.07 5.52 -9.83
CA PHE A 17 2.93 4.33 -9.70
C PHE A 17 3.98 4.24 -10.79
N ARG A 18 3.64 4.52 -12.05
CA ARG A 18 4.62 4.55 -13.14
C ARG A 18 5.67 5.64 -12.92
N ARG A 19 5.26 6.81 -12.44
CA ARG A 19 6.17 7.93 -12.15
C ARG A 19 7.12 7.63 -10.99
N LEU A 20 6.64 6.90 -9.99
CA LEU A 20 7.41 6.46 -8.83
C LEU A 20 8.31 5.25 -9.13
N GLY A 21 8.24 4.70 -10.35
CA GLY A 21 9.08 3.57 -10.76
C GLY A 21 8.54 2.20 -10.33
N ALA A 22 7.25 2.10 -10.02
CA ALA A 22 6.54 0.86 -9.70
C ALA A 22 5.52 0.47 -10.81
N PRO A 23 5.94 0.29 -12.08
CA PRO A 23 5.03 0.02 -13.18
C PRO A 23 4.22 -1.28 -13.04
N GLU A 24 4.71 -2.24 -12.26
CA GLU A 24 4.00 -3.47 -11.91
C GLU A 24 2.75 -3.21 -11.05
N LEU A 25 2.78 -2.18 -10.20
CA LEU A 25 1.61 -1.76 -9.43
C LEU A 25 0.62 -0.94 -10.28
N ALA A 26 1.07 -0.45 -11.44
CA ALA A 26 0.22 0.24 -12.41
C ALA A 26 -0.44 -0.72 -13.43
N ASP A 27 -0.07 -2.00 -13.42
CA ASP A 27 -0.64 -3.01 -14.32
C ASP A 27 -1.97 -3.52 -13.76
N ASP A 28 -3.06 -3.33 -14.51
CA ASP A 28 -4.38 -3.84 -14.17
C ASP A 28 -4.38 -5.38 -13.96
N ALA A 29 -3.49 -6.10 -14.66
CA ALA A 29 -3.36 -7.54 -14.48
C ALA A 29 -2.91 -7.91 -13.06
N THR A 30 -2.12 -7.07 -12.38
CA THR A 30 -1.65 -7.31 -11.00
C THR A 30 -2.80 -7.48 -10.02
N TYR A 31 -3.93 -6.85 -10.28
CA TYR A 31 -5.10 -6.88 -9.41
C TYR A 31 -6.19 -7.85 -9.88
N ALA A 32 -5.99 -8.51 -11.01
CA ALA A 32 -6.97 -9.45 -11.54
C ALA A 32 -7.11 -10.69 -10.65
N GLU A 33 -8.34 -11.17 -10.53
CA GLU A 33 -8.69 -12.29 -9.67
C GLU A 33 -8.86 -13.56 -10.48
N ASP A 34 -8.20 -14.62 -10.03
CA ASP A 34 -8.42 -15.96 -10.55
C ASP A 34 -9.69 -16.55 -9.93
N THR A 35 -10.67 -16.82 -10.77
CA THR A 35 -11.93 -17.49 -10.41
C THR A 35 -12.01 -18.83 -11.14
N PRO A 36 -12.91 -19.75 -10.74
CA PRO A 36 -13.12 -21.00 -11.46
C PRO A 36 -13.44 -20.81 -12.95
N ASP A 37 -14.04 -19.68 -13.33
CA ASP A 37 -14.46 -19.36 -14.69
C ASP A 37 -13.38 -18.62 -15.50
N GLY A 38 -12.26 -18.26 -14.87
CA GLY A 38 -11.15 -17.54 -15.51
C GLY A 38 -10.64 -16.37 -14.68
N ARG A 39 -9.80 -15.54 -15.32
CA ARG A 39 -9.18 -14.36 -14.69
C ARG A 39 -9.96 -13.09 -15.03
N TYR A 40 -10.45 -12.39 -14.02
CA TYR A 40 -11.33 -11.23 -14.18
C TYR A 40 -10.75 -9.97 -13.54
N ARG A 41 -11.07 -8.82 -14.15
CA ARG A 41 -10.78 -7.51 -13.56
C ARG A 41 -11.74 -7.28 -12.39
N PRO A 42 -11.25 -6.85 -11.21
CA PRO A 42 -12.13 -6.52 -10.09
C PRO A 42 -13.04 -5.35 -10.41
N GLU A 43 -14.15 -5.25 -9.68
CA GLU A 43 -15.00 -4.06 -9.68
C GLU A 43 -14.17 -2.80 -9.36
N PRO A 44 -14.51 -1.62 -9.92
CA PRO A 44 -13.74 -0.38 -9.75
C PRO A 44 -13.41 -0.06 -8.30
N ARG A 45 -14.36 -0.26 -7.38
CA ARG A 45 -14.16 -0.07 -5.93
C ARG A 45 -13.07 -1.00 -5.39
N LYS A 46 -13.20 -2.30 -5.64
CA LYS A 46 -12.26 -3.31 -5.15
C LYS A 46 -10.86 -3.08 -5.74
N ARG A 47 -10.78 -2.75 -7.04
CA ARG A 47 -9.52 -2.41 -7.70
C ARG A 47 -8.85 -1.21 -7.04
N LEU A 48 -9.59 -0.13 -6.81
CA LEU A 48 -9.04 1.07 -6.15
C LEU A 48 -8.52 0.75 -4.74
N VAL A 49 -9.25 -0.04 -3.96
CA VAL A 49 -8.80 -0.48 -2.63
C VAL A 49 -7.51 -1.28 -2.71
N LEU A 50 -7.42 -2.27 -3.61
CA LEU A 50 -6.20 -3.06 -3.79
C LEU A 50 -5.00 -2.22 -4.20
N MET A 51 -5.20 -1.19 -5.03
CA MET A 51 -4.13 -0.26 -5.41
C MET A 51 -3.70 0.61 -4.22
N LEU A 52 -4.63 1.11 -3.42
CA LEU A 52 -4.30 1.88 -2.20
C LEU A 52 -3.58 1.01 -1.16
N GLU A 53 -3.98 -0.25 -1.00
CA GLU A 53 -3.24 -1.20 -0.15
C GLU A 53 -1.82 -1.47 -0.67
N ALA A 54 -1.63 -1.54 -1.99
CA ALA A 54 -0.30 -1.68 -2.58
C ALA A 54 0.57 -0.44 -2.30
N LEU A 55 -0.02 0.75 -2.38
CA LEU A 55 0.63 2.01 -2.00
C LEU A 55 1.04 2.00 -0.52
N ASP A 56 0.17 1.54 0.39
CA ASP A 56 0.52 1.42 1.82
C ASP A 56 1.72 0.50 2.04
N ARG A 57 1.73 -0.67 1.39
CA ARG A 57 2.83 -1.63 1.49
C ARG A 57 4.14 -1.05 0.97
N MET A 58 4.09 -0.29 -0.12
CA MET A 58 5.26 0.40 -0.66
C MET A 58 5.79 1.44 0.33
N MET A 59 4.92 2.29 0.89
CA MET A 59 5.30 3.24 1.92
C MET A 59 5.83 2.57 3.19
N ALA A 60 5.32 1.39 3.55
CA ALA A 60 5.80 0.64 4.71
C ALA A 60 7.26 0.19 4.56
N LEU A 61 7.73 -0.07 3.33
CA LEU A 61 9.12 -0.43 3.07
C LEU A 61 10.07 0.76 3.20
N GLU A 62 9.57 1.98 2.99
CA GLU A 62 10.32 3.24 3.08
C GLU A 62 10.11 3.99 4.41
N ASP A 63 9.28 3.47 5.30
CA ASP A 63 8.95 4.09 6.58
C ASP A 63 9.94 3.70 7.68
N ALA A 64 10.67 4.70 8.20
CA ALA A 64 11.62 4.52 9.28
C ALA A 64 10.98 3.85 10.52
N ALA A 65 9.72 4.17 10.84
CA ALA A 65 9.03 3.61 12.00
C ALA A 65 8.75 2.10 11.83
N THR A 66 8.41 1.65 10.62
CA THR A 66 8.17 0.24 10.32
C THR A 66 9.46 -0.57 10.45
N LEU A 67 10.58 0.01 10.03
CA LEU A 67 11.91 -0.59 10.16
C LEU A 67 12.38 -0.68 11.62
N ASP A 68 12.18 0.39 12.40
CA ASP A 68 12.44 0.41 13.86
C ASP A 68 11.68 -0.72 14.59
N ASP A 69 10.39 -0.88 14.28
CA ASP A 69 9.54 -1.91 14.87
C ASP A 69 9.98 -3.33 14.49
N ALA A 70 10.32 -3.56 13.22
CA ALA A 70 10.84 -4.85 12.75
C ALA A 70 12.14 -5.22 13.47
N ARG A 71 13.06 -4.26 13.63
CA ARG A 71 14.31 -4.44 14.36
C ARG A 71 14.07 -4.78 15.83
N ASN A 72 13.17 -4.04 16.50
CA ASN A 72 12.82 -4.29 17.89
C ASN A 72 12.25 -5.69 18.10
N ARG A 73 11.39 -6.16 17.18
CA ARG A 73 10.84 -7.53 17.22
C ARG A 73 11.92 -8.60 17.02
N LEU A 74 12.84 -8.40 16.07
CA LEU A 74 13.96 -9.31 15.85
C LEU A 74 14.88 -9.38 17.08
N ALA A 75 15.21 -8.24 17.68
CA ALA A 75 16.00 -8.17 18.91
C ALA A 75 15.34 -8.91 20.08
N GLN A 76 14.02 -8.74 20.26
CA GLN A 76 13.24 -9.45 21.28
C GLN A 76 13.19 -10.97 21.05
N THR A 77 13.22 -11.41 19.79
CA THR A 77 13.14 -12.83 19.44
C THR A 77 14.49 -13.55 19.59
N MET A 78 15.61 -12.83 19.42
CA MET A 78 16.95 -13.44 19.42
C MET A 78 17.59 -13.58 20.82
N ASP A 79 16.94 -13.11 21.90
CA ASP A 79 17.46 -13.11 23.29
C ASP A 79 18.94 -12.65 23.39
N GLN A 80 19.33 -11.78 22.46
CA GLN A 80 20.66 -11.18 22.34
C GLN A 80 20.46 -9.68 22.11
N PRO A 81 21.43 -8.84 22.54
CA PRO A 81 21.42 -7.43 22.16
C PRO A 81 21.25 -7.35 20.65
N SER A 82 20.28 -6.51 20.22
CA SER A 82 19.83 -6.34 18.84
C SER A 82 20.94 -6.72 17.87
N PRO A 83 20.74 -7.70 16.97
CA PRO A 83 21.77 -7.98 15.98
C PRO A 83 22.11 -6.63 15.35
N ASP A 84 23.41 -6.31 15.31
CA ASP A 84 23.91 -5.38 14.31
C ASP A 84 23.56 -6.06 12.99
N LEU A 85 22.32 -5.83 12.55
CA LEU A 85 21.85 -6.07 11.21
C LEU A 85 22.73 -5.14 10.39
N HIS A 86 23.92 -5.64 10.06
CA HIS A 86 24.64 -5.25 8.89
C HIS A 86 23.69 -5.54 7.74
N ILE A 87 22.77 -4.61 7.48
CA ILE A 87 22.20 -4.44 6.16
C ILE A 87 23.45 -4.35 5.29
N LEU A 88 23.70 -5.42 4.50
CA LEU A 88 24.89 -5.53 3.69
C LEU A 88 25.03 -4.18 2.97
N PRO A 89 26.05 -3.37 3.31
CA PRO A 89 26.27 -2.16 2.56
C PRO A 89 26.48 -2.63 1.13
N MET A 90 25.64 -2.18 0.19
CA MET A 90 26.05 -2.22 -1.19
C MET A 90 27.38 -1.50 -1.21
N ALA A 91 28.45 -2.26 -1.49
CA ALA A 91 29.81 -1.83 -1.23
C ALA A 91 30.08 -0.52 -1.97
N ASP A 92 30.14 0.58 -1.24
CA ASP A 92 30.82 1.78 -1.70
C ASP A 92 32.30 1.61 -1.32
N GLU A 93 33.19 1.86 -2.27
CA GLU A 93 34.60 1.45 -2.26
C GLU A 93 35.47 2.15 -1.18
N ALA A 94 34.87 2.84 -0.21
CA ALA A 94 35.55 3.73 0.71
C ALA A 94 35.30 3.41 2.20
N GLY A 95 35.51 2.15 2.61
CA GLY A 95 36.11 1.77 3.91
C GLY A 95 35.60 2.40 5.22
N GLY A 96 34.38 2.93 5.27
CA GLY A 96 33.79 3.53 6.47
C GLY A 96 32.46 2.88 6.78
N ALA A 97 32.39 2.10 7.87
CA ALA A 97 31.13 1.59 8.39
C ALA A 97 30.31 2.73 9.00
N ARG A 98 29.57 3.43 8.14
CA ARG A 98 28.35 4.15 8.52
C ARG A 98 27.26 3.53 7.69
N ASP A 99 26.18 3.12 8.33
CA ASP A 99 24.96 2.63 7.69
C ASP A 99 24.19 3.86 7.18
N PRO A 100 24.37 4.28 5.90
CA PRO A 100 23.91 5.60 5.44
C PRO A 100 22.43 5.58 5.08
N LEU A 101 21.85 4.38 4.89
CA LEU A 101 20.50 4.21 4.36
C LEU A 101 19.41 4.42 5.43
N TYR A 102 19.76 4.30 6.72
CA TYR A 102 18.78 4.36 7.82
C TYR A 102 18.41 5.79 8.25
N PHE A 103 19.35 6.74 8.13
CA PHE A 103 19.19 8.08 8.71
C PHE A 103 18.30 9.02 7.90
N ASP A 104 18.03 8.70 6.64
CA ASP A 104 17.32 9.58 5.71
C ASP A 104 15.91 9.08 5.34
N LEU A 105 15.46 7.94 5.90
CA LEU A 105 14.10 7.46 5.65
C LEU A 105 13.07 8.38 6.31
N PRO A 106 12.02 8.79 5.57
CA PRO A 106 10.94 9.59 6.13
C PRO A 106 10.13 8.78 7.15
N ARG A 107 9.48 9.50 8.07
CA ARG A 107 8.43 8.92 8.91
C ARG A 107 7.10 9.08 8.20
N LEU A 108 6.59 7.98 7.65
CA LEU A 108 5.36 7.97 6.85
C LEU A 108 4.15 7.48 7.64
N SER A 109 4.33 7.10 8.90
CA SER A 109 3.29 6.50 9.74
C SER A 109 2.00 7.32 9.87
N ASP A 110 2.04 8.65 9.76
CA ASP A 110 0.81 9.46 9.78
C ASP A 110 0.11 9.50 8.42
N VAL A 111 0.86 9.57 7.33
CA VAL A 111 0.32 9.46 5.95
C VAL A 111 -0.34 8.09 5.75
N ARG A 112 0.29 7.03 6.27
CA ARG A 112 -0.25 5.67 6.24
C ARG A 112 -1.56 5.54 7.01
N LYS A 113 -1.67 6.15 8.20
CA LYS A 113 -2.95 6.19 8.94
C LYS A 113 -4.05 6.93 8.17
N ASP A 114 -3.70 8.00 7.47
CA ASP A 114 -4.67 8.73 6.65
C ASP A 114 -5.12 7.91 5.43
N LEU A 115 -4.19 7.13 4.84
CA LEU A 115 -4.51 6.16 3.79
C LEU A 115 -5.44 5.04 4.29
N ASP A 116 -5.18 4.47 5.47
CA ASP A 116 -6.05 3.46 6.08
C ASP A 116 -7.47 4.01 6.30
N ARG A 117 -7.61 5.25 6.77
CA ARG A 117 -8.91 5.91 6.92
C ARG A 117 -9.62 6.10 5.59
N LEU A 118 -8.88 6.42 4.53
CA LEU A 118 -9.43 6.57 3.19
C LEU A 118 -9.95 5.22 2.65
N ILE A 119 -9.18 4.15 2.81
CA ILE A 119 -9.59 2.79 2.44
C ILE A 119 -10.88 2.41 3.18
N ASP A 120 -10.92 2.63 4.49
CA ASP A 120 -12.11 2.39 5.33
C ASP A 120 -13.33 3.18 4.83
N ALA A 121 -13.14 4.46 4.47
CA ALA A 121 -14.21 5.29 3.95
C ALA A 121 -14.76 4.78 2.61
N ILE A 122 -13.88 4.37 1.69
CA ILE A 122 -14.27 3.80 0.38
C ILE A 122 -15.03 2.49 0.55
N MET A 123 -14.64 1.66 1.53
CA MET A 123 -15.31 0.40 1.83
C MET A 123 -16.71 0.61 2.45
N ARG A 124 -16.91 1.69 3.23
CA ARG A 124 -18.17 2.02 3.92
C ARG A 124 -19.21 2.77 3.07
N ASP A 125 -18.83 3.32 1.92
CA ASP A 125 -19.68 4.13 1.02
C ASP A 125 -20.78 3.29 0.28
N GLU A 126 -21.44 2.35 0.97
CA GLU A 126 -22.55 1.51 0.45
C GLU A 126 -23.87 2.28 0.23
N GLY A 127 -23.83 3.56 -0.14
CA GLY A 127 -25.02 4.36 -0.43
C GLY A 127 -25.68 4.05 -1.79
N GLY A 128 -26.14 2.81 -2.01
CA GLY A 128 -27.24 2.53 -2.93
C GLY A 128 -28.58 2.91 -2.28
N PRO A 129 -29.67 3.19 -3.05
CA PRO A 129 -30.91 3.73 -2.50
C PRO A 129 -31.48 2.83 -1.39
N ASP A 130 -32.05 3.47 -0.37
CA ASP A 130 -32.73 2.82 0.75
C ASP A 130 -33.74 1.79 0.20
N PRO A 131 -33.78 0.54 0.67
CA PRO A 131 -34.81 -0.42 0.25
C PRO A 131 -36.25 0.10 0.48
N GLU A 132 -36.44 1.13 1.32
CA GLU A 132 -37.72 1.85 1.43
C GLU A 132 -38.02 2.77 0.23
N GLU A 133 -37.01 3.33 -0.46
CA GLU A 133 -37.18 4.20 -1.64
C GLU A 133 -37.42 3.39 -2.93
N ALA A 134 -36.95 2.15 -2.97
CA ALA A 134 -37.24 1.21 -4.07
C ALA A 134 -38.68 0.65 -4.02
N ALA A 135 -39.34 0.70 -2.87
CA ALA A 135 -40.72 0.25 -2.69
C ALA A 135 -41.76 1.30 -3.14
N ASP A 136 -41.39 2.58 -3.20
CA ASP A 136 -42.27 3.67 -3.67
C ASP A 136 -42.27 3.87 -5.20
N LEU A 137 -41.48 3.07 -5.94
CA LEU A 137 -41.36 3.12 -7.40
C LEU A 137 -41.87 1.85 -8.13
N ALA A 138 -42.50 0.92 -7.41
CA ALA A 138 -43.09 -0.32 -7.96
C ALA A 138 -44.61 -0.37 -7.78
#